data_AF-A0A952AUY1-F1
#
_entry.id   AF-A0A952AUY1-F1
#
_cell.length_a   1.000
_cell.length_b   1.000
_cell.length_c   1.000
_cell.angle_alpha   90.00
_cell.angle_beta   90.00
_cell.angle_gamma   90.00
#
_symmetry.space_group_name_H-M   'P 1'
#
loop_
_entity.id
_entity.type
_entity.pdbx_description
1 polymer ?
#
loop_
_entity_poly.entity_id
_entity_poly.type
_entity_poly.pdbx_seq_one_letter_code
_entity_poly.pdbx_strand_id
1 'polypeptide(L)' 'TPLDLEQTYHLTEGSIYHGQMGLEQMLVMRPIPGWSRYETPIKNLYLCGAGAHPGGGVTGAPGYNAARLYLHSH' A
#
# COMPACT_ATOMS: atom_id res chain seq x y z
N THR A 1 12.08 18.66 3.98
CA THR A 1 12.64 18.32 2.66
C THR A 1 12.29 16.87 2.32
N PRO A 2 12.41 16.41 1.06
CA PRO A 2 12.28 14.98 0.75
C PRO A 2 13.18 14.08 1.61
N LEU A 3 14.41 14.53 1.90
CA LEU A 3 15.33 13.83 2.80
C LEU A 3 14.78 13.71 4.23
N ASP A 4 14.19 14.78 4.77
CA ASP A 4 13.59 14.75 6.12
C ASP A 4 12.44 13.73 6.19
N LEU A 5 11.64 13.62 5.12
CA LEU A 5 10.54 12.65 5.03
C LEU A 5 11.06 11.21 4.97
N GLU A 6 12.12 10.97 4.20
CA GLU A 6 12.77 9.67 4.13
C GLU A 6 13.37 9.26 5.49
N GLN A 7 14.04 10.19 6.18
CA GLN A 7 14.67 9.92 7.47
C GLN A 7 13.66 9.75 8.61
N THR A 8 12.58 10.54 8.61
CA THR A 8 11.61 10.55 9.72
C THR A 8 10.55 9.46 9.57
N TYR A 9 10.09 9.22 8.35
CA TYR A 9 8.92 8.38 8.09
C TYR A 9 9.23 7.19 7.18
N HIS A 10 10.49 7.01 6.78
CA HIS A 10 10.91 5.95 5.86
C HIS A 10 10.22 6.02 4.49
N LEU A 11 9.88 7.24 4.06
CA LEU A 11 9.34 7.52 2.73
C LEU A 11 10.49 7.66 1.75
N THR A 12 10.89 6.57 1.10
CA THR A 12 11.94 6.59 0.05
C THR A 12 11.65 7.70 -0.97
N GLU A 13 12.67 8.51 -1.26
CA GLU A 13 12.61 9.70 -2.12
C GLU A 13 11.57 10.76 -1.67
N GLY A 14 11.11 10.69 -0.42
CA GLY A 14 10.04 11.53 0.13
C GLY A 14 8.65 11.21 -0.45
N SER A 15 8.46 10.04 -1.07
CA SER A 15 7.20 9.70 -1.73
C SER A 15 6.12 9.28 -0.72
N ILE A 16 5.16 10.18 -0.48
CA ILE A 16 3.97 9.89 0.37
C ILE A 16 3.09 8.77 -0.20
N TYR A 17 3.23 8.45 -1.48
CA TYR A 17 2.48 7.41 -2.16
C TYR A 17 3.14 6.03 -2.09
N HIS A 18 4.39 5.94 -1.59
CA HIS A 18 5.17 4.70 -1.52
C HIS A 18 5.29 3.98 -2.88
N GLY A 19 5.25 4.75 -3.98
CA GLY A 19 5.26 4.27 -5.35
C GLY A 19 4.91 5.41 -6.31
N GLN A 20 5.11 5.21 -7.60
CA GLN A 20 4.80 6.21 -8.63
C GLN A 20 3.30 6.26 -8.89
N MET A 21 2.83 7.41 -9.38
CA MET A 21 1.45 7.63 -9.82
C MET A 21 1.33 7.43 -11.35
N GLY A 22 1.98 6.38 -11.85
CA GLY A 22 1.89 5.92 -13.24
C GLY A 22 0.89 4.77 -13.38
N LEU A 23 0.41 4.51 -14.61
CA LEU A 23 -0.59 3.46 -14.86
C LEU A 23 -0.09 2.07 -14.44
N GLU A 24 1.21 1.84 -14.61
CA GLU A 24 1.93 0.62 -14.27
C GLU A 24 2.14 0.41 -12.76
N GLN A 25 2.00 1.46 -11.94
CA GLN A 25 2.15 1.40 -10.49
C GLN A 25 0.90 1.90 -9.74
N MET A 26 -0.27 1.85 -10.36
CA MET A 26 -1.54 2.24 -9.73
C MET A 26 -2.55 1.10 -9.71
N LEU A 27 -3.58 1.28 -8.88
CA LEU A 27 -4.73 0.37 -8.79
C LEU A 27 -4.28 -1.09 -8.60
N VAL A 28 -4.75 -2.00 -9.45
CA VAL A 28 -4.52 -3.45 -9.30
C VAL A 28 -3.07 -3.85 -9.55
N MET A 29 -2.26 -2.95 -10.11
CA MET A 29 -0.83 -3.14 -10.33
C MET A 29 -0.02 -2.88 -9.05
N ARG A 30 -0.65 -2.36 -7.98
CA ARG A 30 0.01 -2.14 -6.68
C ARG A 30 -0.05 -3.36 -5.75
N PRO A 31 1.02 -3.61 -4.96
CA PRO A 31 2.39 -3.08 -5.15
C PRO A 31 3.07 -3.69 -6.39
N ILE A 32 2.66 -4.91 -6.73
CA ILE A 32 2.97 -5.62 -7.97
C ILE A 32 1.70 -6.39 -8.39
N PRO A 33 1.57 -6.77 -9.67
CA PRO A 33 0.47 -7.61 -10.13
C PRO A 33 0.31 -8.89 -9.29
N GLY A 34 -0.93 -9.20 -8.91
CA GLY A 34 -1.27 -10.37 -8.08
C GLY A 34 -1.33 -10.10 -6.57
N TRP A 35 -0.81 -8.97 -6.09
CA TRP A 35 -0.77 -8.61 -4.66
C TRP A 35 -1.80 -7.53 -4.26
N SER A 36 -2.65 -7.11 -5.19
CA SER A 36 -3.72 -6.14 -4.95
C SER A 36 -4.87 -6.65 -4.08
N ARG A 37 -4.82 -7.93 -3.69
CA ARG A 37 -5.76 -8.58 -2.78
C ARG A 37 -5.41 -8.41 -1.31
N TYR A 38 -4.45 -7.56 -0.94
CA TYR A 38 -4.06 -7.25 0.44
C TYR A 38 -3.38 -8.40 1.21
N GLU A 39 -3.70 -9.66 0.94
CA GLU A 39 -3.00 -10.81 1.52
C GLU A 39 -1.61 -11.00 0.90
N THR A 40 -0.64 -11.38 1.73
CA THR A 40 0.70 -11.75 1.27
C THR A 40 0.87 -13.27 1.30
N PRO A 41 1.91 -13.83 0.64
CA PRO A 41 2.23 -15.25 0.77
C PRO A 41 2.59 -15.69 2.20
N ILE A 42 2.87 -14.74 3.10
CA ILE A 42 3.12 -15.01 4.51
C ILE A 42 1.77 -15.04 5.22
N LYS A 43 1.48 -16.19 5.85
CA LYS A 43 0.23 -16.40 6.57
C LYS A 43 0.00 -15.29 7.60
N ASN A 44 -1.22 -14.74 7.61
CA ASN A 44 -1.67 -13.68 8.52
C ASN A 44 -0.90 -12.34 8.39
N LEU A 45 -0.21 -12.11 7.27
CA LEU A 45 0.40 -10.81 6.95
C LEU A 45 -0.37 -10.15 5.80
N TYR A 46 -0.80 -8.91 6.04
CA TYR A 46 -1.64 -8.14 5.12
C TYR A 46 -1.04 -6.76 4.81
N LEU A 47 -1.29 -6.26 3.60
CA LEU A 47 -0.88 -4.95 3.12
C LEU A 47 -2.00 -3.93 3.30
N CYS A 48 -1.73 -2.88 4.08
CA CYS A 48 -2.72 -1.87 4.45
C CYS A 48 -2.27 -0.41 4.22
N GLY A 49 -1.03 -0.20 3.78
CA GLY A 49 -0.42 1.13 3.63
C GLY A 49 -0.70 1.81 2.29
N ALA A 50 -0.23 3.04 2.14
CA ALA A 50 -0.42 3.88 0.94
C ALA A 50 0.16 3.26 -0.35
N GLY A 51 1.13 2.36 -0.25
CA GLY A 51 1.69 1.63 -1.41
C GLY A 51 0.79 0.50 -1.93
N ALA A 52 -0.30 0.15 -1.23
CA ALA A 52 -1.21 -0.92 -1.63
C ALA A 52 -2.39 -0.39 -2.47
N HIS A 53 -3.10 -1.31 -3.12
CA HIS A 53 -4.34 -1.03 -3.84
C HIS A 53 -5.36 -0.30 -2.92
N PRO A 54 -6.17 0.67 -3.39
CA PRO A 54 -6.20 1.27 -4.73
C PRO A 54 -5.10 2.30 -4.99
N GLY A 55 -4.49 2.84 -3.93
CA GLY A 55 -3.39 3.76 -4.02
C GLY A 55 -3.20 4.61 -2.78
N GLY A 56 -2.16 5.45 -2.83
CA GLY A 56 -1.73 6.24 -1.68
C GLY A 56 -2.52 7.51 -1.45
N GLY A 57 -2.03 8.30 -0.49
CA GLY A 57 -2.72 9.47 0.05
C GLY A 57 -3.58 9.15 1.28
N VAL A 58 -4.29 10.16 1.78
CA VAL A 58 -5.08 10.08 3.03
C VAL A 58 -6.50 9.55 2.74
N THR A 59 -6.60 8.39 2.08
CA THR A 59 -7.89 7.79 1.69
C THR A 59 -8.43 6.81 2.74
N GLY A 60 -7.54 6.16 3.48
CA GLY A 60 -7.89 5.04 4.37
C GLY A 60 -8.34 3.75 3.66
N ALA A 61 -8.43 3.75 2.32
CA ALA A 61 -8.98 2.64 1.55
C ALA A 61 -8.16 1.36 1.66
N PRO A 62 -6.81 1.37 1.56
CA PRO A 62 -6.04 0.13 1.66
C PRO A 62 -6.19 -0.53 3.04
N GLY A 63 -6.19 0.26 4.12
CA GLY A 63 -6.40 -0.25 5.49
C GLY A 63 -7.80 -0.81 5.70
N TYR A 64 -8.83 -0.11 5.25
CA TYR A 64 -10.22 -0.60 5.32
C TYR A 64 -10.39 -1.94 4.60
N ASN A 65 -9.84 -2.07 3.40
CA ASN A 65 -9.98 -3.29 2.60
C ASN A 65 -9.18 -4.46 3.17
N ALA A 66 -7.97 -4.21 3.67
CA ALA A 66 -7.16 -5.23 4.35
C ALA A 66 -7.86 -5.75 5.62
N ALA A 67 -8.44 -4.85 6.43
CA ALA A 67 -9.22 -5.23 7.60
C ALA A 67 -10.46 -6.06 7.23
N ARG A 68 -11.19 -5.66 6.18
CA ARG A 68 -12.35 -6.40 5.69
C ARG A 68 -11.97 -7.80 5.21
N LEU A 69 -10.82 -7.94 4.54
CA LEU A 69 -10.33 -9.25 4.13
C LEU A 69 -10.04 -10.15 5.33
N TYR A 70 -9.30 -9.63 6.32
CA TYR A 70 -8.97 -10.35 7.54
C TYR A 70 -10.23 -10.87 8.26
N LEU A 71 -11.26 -10.01 8.39
CA LEU A 71 -12.53 -10.35 9.04
C LEU A 71 -13.37 -11.38 8.27
N HIS A 72 -13.14 -11.57 6.97
CA HIS A 72 -13.87 -12.56 6.17
C HIS A 72 -13.10 -13.88 5.98
N SER A 73 -11.80 -13.89 6.27
CA SER A 73 -10.96 -15.09 6.18
C SER A 73 -10.89 -15.90 7.48
N HIS A 74 -11.60 -15.45 8.53
CA HIS A 74 -11.69 -16.05 9.85
C HIS A 74 -13.15 -16.08 10.31
#